data_AF-A0A942V848-F1
#
_entry.id   AF-A0A942V848-F1
#
_cell.length_a   1.000
_cell.length_b   1.000
_cell.length_c   1.000
_cell.angle_alpha   90.00
_cell.angle_beta   90.00
_cell.angle_gamma   90.00
#
_symmetry.space_group_name_H-M   'P 1'
#
loop_
_entity.id
_entity.type
_entity.pdbx_description
1 polymer ?
#
loop_
_entity_poly.entity_id
_entity_poly.type
_entity_poly.pdbx_seq_one_letter_code
_entity_poly.pdbx_strand_id
1 'polypeptide(L)'
;MFKSLFRFIRFIIIGFLWSYLFIVCANFLMFGLWNFNILSARSWQTISAFWQSGGVIKTGKDYVFLSMLFALPLIWIWGWRYFSRLSYADIFLWPVNAYNRRIIRKYGHNSSRIVLKNMKSSQRIIDDIKNELESIKPEKAKEVQNIRRQINDVISSEIKNG
;
A
#
# COMPACT_ATOMS: atom_id res chain seq x y z
N MET A 1 -6.73 15.59 5.57
CA MET A 1 -6.77 16.02 4.15
C MET A 1 -5.59 15.53 3.31
N PHE A 2 -4.34 15.59 3.78
CA PHE A 2 -3.17 15.18 2.95
C PHE A 2 -3.20 13.72 2.42
N LYS A 3 -3.69 12.75 3.21
CA LYS A 3 -3.77 11.34 2.81
C LYS A 3 -4.80 11.05 1.70
N SER A 4 -5.85 11.87 1.57
CA SER A 4 -6.79 11.73 0.43
C SER A 4 -6.21 12.39 -0.81
N LEU A 5 -5.60 13.57 -0.66
CA LEU A 5 -4.96 14.29 -1.77
C LEU A 5 -3.88 13.45 -2.46
N PHE A 6 -3.02 12.77 -1.70
CA PHE A 6 -1.98 11.90 -2.27
C PHE A 6 -2.56 10.71 -3.03
N ARG A 7 -3.70 10.16 -2.58
CA ARG A 7 -4.41 9.09 -3.30
C ARG A 7 -5.01 9.59 -4.61
N PHE A 8 -5.56 10.81 -4.64
CA PHE A 8 -6.09 11.42 -5.86
C PHE A 8 -4.98 11.78 -6.87
N ILE A 9 -3.89 12.41 -6.43
CA ILE A 9 -2.75 12.73 -7.30
C ILE A 9 -2.18 11.45 -7.92
N ARG A 10 -2.02 10.40 -7.11
CA ARG A 10 -1.62 9.08 -7.59
C ARG A 10 -2.60 8.57 -8.65
N PHE A 11 -3.90 8.60 -8.40
CA PHE A 11 -4.92 8.18 -9.36
C PHE A 11 -4.82 8.94 -10.70
N ILE A 12 -4.62 10.25 -10.65
CA ILE A 12 -4.48 11.09 -11.85
C ILE A 12 -3.22 10.73 -12.64
N ILE A 13 -2.06 10.60 -11.99
CA ILE A 13 -0.80 10.25 -12.65
C ILE A 13 -0.89 8.87 -13.33
N ILE A 14 -1.41 7.87 -12.63
CA ILE A 14 -1.61 6.52 -13.19
C ILE A 14 -2.56 6.59 -14.37
N GLY A 15 -3.60 7.39 -14.23
CA GLY A 15 -4.56 7.65 -15.28
C GLY A 15 -3.95 8.23 -16.55
N PHE A 16 -3.12 9.26 -16.39
CA PHE A 16 -2.35 9.84 -17.49
C PHE A 16 -1.43 8.81 -18.13
N LEU A 17 -0.72 8.01 -17.32
CA LEU A 17 0.18 6.97 -17.81
C LEU A 17 -0.57 5.91 -18.61
N TRP A 18 -1.72 5.43 -18.11
CA TRP A 18 -2.57 4.47 -18.81
C TRP A 18 -3.11 5.04 -20.12
N SER A 19 -3.63 6.27 -20.09
CA SER A 19 -4.14 6.93 -21.29
C SER A 19 -3.06 7.11 -22.35
N TYR A 20 -1.86 7.52 -21.94
CA TYR A 20 -0.72 7.66 -22.83
C TYR A 20 -0.33 6.32 -23.47
N LEU A 21 -0.13 5.28 -22.64
CA LEU A 21 0.19 3.94 -23.12
C LEU A 21 -0.89 3.40 -24.06
N PHE A 22 -2.15 3.56 -23.67
CA PHE A 22 -3.30 3.12 -24.46
C PHE A 22 -3.34 3.79 -25.83
N ILE A 23 -3.19 5.12 -25.89
CA ILE A 23 -3.18 5.87 -27.15
C ILE A 23 -2.03 5.41 -28.04
N VAL A 24 -0.83 5.19 -27.49
CA VAL A 24 0.33 4.70 -28.26
C VAL A 24 0.06 3.31 -28.82
N CYS A 25 -0.43 2.38 -27.99
CA CYS A 25 -0.78 1.03 -28.43
C CYS A 25 -1.92 1.02 -29.45
N ALA A 26 -2.97 1.81 -29.23
CA ALA A 26 -4.09 1.95 -30.14
C ALA A 26 -3.64 2.52 -31.49
N ASN A 27 -2.80 3.55 -31.47
CA ASN A 27 -2.26 4.14 -32.68
C ASN A 27 -1.37 3.16 -33.44
N PHE A 28 -0.50 2.42 -32.74
CA PHE A 28 0.33 1.37 -33.35
C PHE A 28 -0.53 0.28 -34.01
N LEU A 29 -1.58 -0.18 -33.33
CA LEU A 29 -2.48 -1.22 -33.83
C LEU A 29 -3.30 -0.75 -35.04
N MET A 30 -3.86 0.47 -34.97
CA MET A 30 -4.62 1.06 -36.09
C MET A 30 -3.73 1.36 -37.29
N PHE A 31 -2.50 1.81 -37.05
CA PHE A 31 -1.52 2.02 -38.10
C PHE A 31 -1.09 0.69 -38.75
N GLY A 32 -0.84 -0.36 -37.96
CA GLY A 32 -0.42 -1.66 -38.48
C GLY A 32 -1.49 -2.37 -39.31
N LEU A 33 -2.75 -2.32 -38.90
CA LEU A 33 -3.84 -3.06 -39.55
C LEU A 33 -4.54 -2.27 -40.67
N TRP A 34 -4.70 -0.96 -40.50
CA TRP A 34 -5.47 -0.08 -41.39
C TRP A 34 -4.70 1.14 -41.89
N ASN A 35 -3.41 1.30 -41.54
CA ASN A 35 -2.61 2.48 -41.87
C ASN A 35 -3.28 3.78 -41.42
N PHE A 36 -4.07 3.70 -40.35
CA PHE A 36 -4.84 4.81 -39.82
C PHE A 36 -4.15 5.37 -38.58
N ASN A 37 -3.83 6.66 -38.61
CA ASN A 37 -3.20 7.33 -37.49
C ASN A 37 -4.25 8.14 -36.72
N ILE A 38 -4.54 7.70 -35.49
CA ILE A 38 -5.56 8.31 -34.62
C ILE A 38 -5.18 9.75 -34.26
N LEU A 39 -3.89 10.05 -34.20
CA LEU A 39 -3.36 11.37 -33.83
C LEU A 39 -3.23 12.31 -35.03
N SER A 40 -3.39 11.81 -36.28
CA SER A 40 -3.25 12.62 -37.48
C SER A 40 -4.58 13.19 -37.93
N ALA A 41 -4.65 14.52 -38.09
CA ALA A 41 -5.82 15.19 -38.66
C ALA A 41 -6.15 14.70 -40.09
N ARG A 42 -5.14 14.28 -40.87
CA ARG A 42 -5.33 13.79 -42.25
C ARG A 42 -6.17 12.52 -42.29
N SER A 43 -5.93 11.60 -41.36
CA SER A 43 -6.68 10.34 -41.28
C SER A 43 -8.17 10.60 -40.97
N TRP A 44 -8.46 11.57 -40.09
CA TRP A 44 -9.83 11.99 -39.81
C TRP A 44 -10.51 12.70 -40.99
N GLN A 45 -9.76 13.48 -41.77
CA GLN A 45 -10.28 14.09 -43.00
C GLN A 45 -10.69 13.03 -44.03
N THR A 46 -9.94 11.94 -44.16
CA THR A 46 -10.32 10.83 -45.05
C THR A 46 -11.66 10.20 -44.64
N ILE A 47 -11.89 10.00 -43.34
CA ILE A 47 -13.18 9.52 -42.83
C ILE A 47 -14.29 10.55 -43.11
N SER A 48 -14.04 11.82 -42.84
CA SER A 48 -15.03 12.88 -43.06
C SER A 48 -15.41 13.01 -44.54
N ALA A 49 -14.44 12.99 -45.44
CA ALA A 49 -14.66 13.04 -46.89
C ALA A 49 -15.43 11.79 -47.40
N PHE A 50 -15.15 10.62 -46.82
CA PHE A 50 -15.91 9.41 -47.12
C PHE A 50 -17.39 9.56 -46.77
N TRP A 51 -17.71 10.11 -45.60
CA TRP A 51 -19.11 10.33 -45.21
C TRP A 51 -19.79 11.43 -46.03
N GLN A 52 -19.07 12.53 -46.33
CA GLN A 52 -19.59 13.61 -47.16
C GLN A 52 -19.91 13.18 -48.60
N SER A 53 -19.19 12.19 -49.12
CA SER A 53 -19.44 11.62 -50.46
C SER A 53 -20.54 10.55 -50.48
N GLY A 54 -21.28 10.35 -49.38
CA GLY A 54 -22.31 9.32 -49.28
C GLY A 54 -21.74 7.91 -49.19
N GLY A 55 -20.57 7.77 -48.58
CA GLY A 55 -19.80 6.53 -48.51
C GLY A 55 -20.62 5.34 -48.02
N VAL A 56 -20.72 4.32 -48.88
CA VAL A 56 -21.34 3.03 -48.54
C VAL A 56 -20.22 2.07 -48.15
N ILE A 57 -20.31 1.52 -46.94
CA ILE A 57 -19.38 0.52 -46.42
C ILE A 57 -19.68 -0.81 -47.12
N LYS A 58 -18.77 -1.27 -47.97
CA LYS A 58 -18.95 -2.50 -48.77
C LYS A 58 -18.07 -3.66 -48.33
N THR A 59 -16.97 -3.39 -47.62
CA THR A 59 -15.97 -4.39 -47.27
C THR A 59 -16.08 -4.80 -45.81
N GLY A 60 -15.94 -6.09 -45.50
CA GLY A 60 -15.86 -6.59 -44.11
C GLY A 60 -14.78 -5.89 -43.27
N LYS A 61 -13.65 -5.54 -43.90
CA LYS A 61 -12.54 -4.81 -43.27
C LYS A 61 -12.95 -3.42 -42.77
N ASP A 62 -13.88 -2.76 -43.47
CA ASP A 62 -14.34 -1.40 -43.15
C ASP A 62 -15.30 -1.43 -41.95
N TYR A 63 -16.12 -2.48 -41.82
CA TYR A 63 -16.95 -2.70 -40.63
C TYR A 63 -16.09 -2.96 -39.40
N VAL A 64 -15.06 -3.82 -39.52
CA VAL A 64 -14.15 -4.08 -38.40
C VAL A 64 -13.42 -2.81 -38.01
N PHE A 65 -12.94 -2.01 -38.97
CA PHE A 65 -12.33 -0.72 -38.70
C PHE A 65 -13.24 0.20 -37.90
N LEU A 66 -14.49 0.39 -38.35
CA LEU A 66 -15.42 1.31 -37.71
C LEU A 66 -15.85 0.82 -36.33
N SER A 67 -16.07 -0.49 -36.18
CA SER A 67 -16.35 -1.11 -34.88
C SER A 67 -15.19 -0.94 -33.91
N MET A 68 -13.95 -1.08 -34.38
CA MET A 68 -12.75 -0.90 -33.56
C MET A 68 -12.61 0.56 -33.13
N LEU A 69 -12.85 1.50 -34.04
CA LEU A 69 -12.81 2.94 -33.75
C LEU A 69 -13.84 3.32 -32.67
N PHE A 70 -15.03 2.72 -32.69
CA PHE A 70 -16.03 2.89 -31.64
C PHE A 70 -15.70 2.13 -30.34
N ALA A 71 -15.05 0.97 -30.44
CA ALA A 71 -14.65 0.17 -29.28
C ALA A 71 -13.49 0.81 -28.51
N LEU A 72 -12.59 1.56 -29.16
CA LEU A 72 -11.46 2.21 -28.52
C LEU A 72 -11.80 3.03 -27.26
N PRO A 73 -12.77 3.98 -27.27
CA PRO A 73 -13.15 4.70 -26.07
C PRO A 73 -13.77 3.79 -25.00
N LEU A 74 -14.49 2.73 -25.39
CA LEU A 74 -15.07 1.76 -24.44
C LEU A 74 -13.96 0.97 -23.74
N ILE A 75 -13.00 0.44 -24.51
CA ILE A 75 -11.85 -0.30 -23.99
C ILE A 75 -10.99 0.62 -23.10
N TRP A 76 -10.85 1.89 -23.47
CA TRP A 76 -10.12 2.86 -22.65
C TRP A 76 -10.77 3.05 -21.26
N ILE A 77 -12.09 3.26 -21.20
CA ILE A 77 -12.84 3.39 -19.94
C ILE A 77 -12.75 2.10 -19.11
N TRP A 78 -12.90 0.95 -19.77
CA TRP A 78 -12.77 -0.36 -19.12
C TRP A 78 -11.39 -0.59 -18.55
N GLY A 79 -10.34 -0.31 -19.32
CA GLY A 79 -8.96 -0.38 -18.89
C GLY A 79 -8.69 0.55 -17.72
N TRP A 80 -9.17 1.80 -17.79
CA TRP A 80 -9.05 2.75 -16.69
C TRP A 80 -9.69 2.21 -15.42
N ARG A 81 -10.91 1.66 -15.50
CA ARG A 81 -11.61 1.08 -14.35
C ARG A 81 -10.90 -0.15 -13.79
N TYR A 82 -10.30 -0.97 -14.64
CA TYR A 82 -9.51 -2.14 -14.23
C TYR A 82 -8.23 -1.72 -13.50
N PHE A 83 -7.44 -0.83 -14.09
CA PHE A 83 -6.23 -0.28 -13.51
C PHE A 83 -6.51 0.51 -12.22
N SER A 84 -7.62 1.23 -12.15
CA SER A 84 -8.04 1.94 -10.94
C SER A 84 -8.29 1.02 -9.74
N ARG A 85 -8.63 -0.25 -9.97
CA ARG A 85 -8.95 -1.24 -8.93
C ARG A 85 -7.76 -2.07 -8.47
N LEU A 86 -6.68 -2.10 -9.25
CA LEU A 86 -5.48 -2.85 -8.90
C LEU A 86 -4.77 -2.17 -7.72
N SER A 87 -4.59 -2.91 -6.62
CA SER A 87 -3.72 -2.52 -5.52
C SER A 87 -2.27 -2.64 -5.97
N TYR A 88 -1.72 -1.57 -6.55
CA TYR A 88 -0.35 -1.55 -7.08
C TYR A 88 0.76 -1.84 -6.06
N ALA A 89 0.46 -1.78 -4.76
CA ALA A 89 1.35 -2.33 -3.74
C ALA A 89 1.64 -3.82 -4.03
N ASP A 90 0.64 -4.58 -4.46
CA ASP A 90 0.78 -5.98 -4.82
C ASP A 90 1.49 -6.20 -6.15
N ILE A 91 1.44 -5.25 -7.10
CA ILE A 91 2.17 -5.34 -8.38
C ILE A 91 3.66 -5.02 -8.16
N PHE A 92 3.97 -3.95 -7.44
CA PHE A 92 5.36 -3.59 -7.13
C PHE A 92 6.00 -4.58 -6.15
N LEU A 93 5.23 -5.04 -5.17
CA LEU A 93 5.66 -6.11 -4.26
C LEU A 93 5.39 -7.50 -4.85
N TRP A 94 4.91 -7.64 -6.09
CA TRP A 94 4.68 -8.95 -6.70
C TRP A 94 5.94 -9.82 -6.71
N PRO A 95 7.13 -9.33 -7.13
CA PRO A 95 8.35 -10.14 -7.07
C PRO A 95 8.76 -10.46 -5.63
N VAL A 96 8.60 -9.51 -4.70
CA VAL A 96 8.89 -9.72 -3.26
C VAL A 96 7.94 -10.76 -2.65
N ASN A 97 6.65 -10.67 -2.93
CA ASN A 97 5.61 -11.58 -2.47
C ASN A 97 5.76 -12.96 -3.11
N ALA A 98 6.14 -13.04 -4.39
CA ALA A 98 6.44 -14.29 -5.07
C ALA A 98 7.70 -14.96 -4.50
N TYR A 99 8.75 -14.19 -4.22
CA TYR A 99 9.96 -14.66 -3.56
C TYR A 99 9.67 -15.14 -2.13
N ASN A 100 8.93 -14.34 -1.36
CA ASN A 100 8.55 -14.68 0.01
C ASN A 100 7.68 -15.95 0.05
N ARG A 101 6.71 -16.09 -0.87
CA ARG A 101 5.94 -17.34 -1.04
C ARG A 101 6.81 -18.53 -1.43
N ARG A 102 7.81 -18.34 -2.30
CA ARG A 102 8.76 -19.42 -2.66
C ARG A 102 9.63 -19.84 -1.47
N ILE A 103 10.14 -18.89 -0.68
CA ILE A 103 10.90 -19.18 0.54
C ILE A 103 10.02 -19.87 1.57
N ILE A 104 8.82 -19.36 1.84
CA ILE A 104 7.86 -19.99 2.75
C ILE A 104 7.48 -21.39 2.25
N ARG A 105 7.37 -21.64 0.95
CA ARG A 105 7.08 -23.00 0.45
C ARG A 105 8.30 -23.94 0.56
N LYS A 106 9.52 -23.41 0.42
CA LYS A 106 10.78 -24.18 0.46
C LYS A 106 11.26 -24.47 1.90
N TYR A 107 11.02 -23.54 2.81
CA TYR A 107 11.48 -23.59 4.21
C TYR A 107 10.33 -23.70 5.23
N GLY A 108 9.08 -23.43 4.83
CA GLY A 108 7.91 -23.48 5.71
C GLY A 108 7.40 -24.88 6.03
N HIS A 109 7.88 -25.91 5.33
CA HIS A 109 7.64 -27.31 5.74
C HIS A 109 8.40 -27.65 7.04
N ASN A 110 9.48 -26.92 7.35
CA ASN A 110 10.25 -26.99 8.60
C ASN A 110 10.06 -25.75 9.49
N SER A 111 9.24 -24.78 9.07
CA SER A 111 8.72 -23.77 10.00
C SER A 111 7.65 -24.46 10.83
N SER A 112 8.10 -25.27 11.80
CA SER A 112 7.43 -25.27 13.09
C SER A 112 7.11 -23.81 13.34
N ARG A 113 5.82 -23.46 13.42
CA ARG A 113 5.39 -22.16 13.95
C ARG A 113 6.44 -21.81 15.00
N ILE A 114 7.10 -20.66 14.88
CA ILE A 114 7.87 -20.13 16.00
C ILE A 114 6.79 -19.82 17.04
N VAL A 115 6.28 -20.87 17.68
CA VAL A 115 5.67 -20.82 18.98
C VAL A 115 6.86 -20.36 19.78
N LEU A 116 6.89 -19.06 20.01
CA LEU A 116 7.74 -18.44 20.99
C LEU A 116 7.32 -19.05 22.33
N LYS A 117 7.67 -20.32 22.58
CA LYS A 117 7.49 -21.00 23.87
C LYS A 117 8.20 -20.19 24.96
N ASN A 118 9.23 -19.45 24.56
CA ASN A 118 9.97 -18.53 25.42
C ASN A 118 9.33 -17.13 25.57
N MET A 119 8.27 -16.75 24.82
CA MET A 119 7.54 -15.50 25.13
C MET A 119 6.76 -15.61 26.45
N LYS A 120 6.17 -16.77 26.77
CA LYS A 120 5.57 -16.99 28.10
C LYS A 120 6.61 -17.00 29.22
N SER A 121 7.82 -17.49 28.95
CA SER A 121 8.94 -17.43 29.89
C SER A 121 9.42 -15.99 30.11
N SER A 122 9.59 -15.21 29.04
CA SER A 122 9.97 -13.80 29.15
C SER A 122 8.89 -12.97 29.84
N GLN A 123 7.60 -13.28 29.61
CA GLN A 123 6.49 -12.62 30.31
C GLN A 123 6.45 -12.99 31.79
N ARG A 124 6.65 -14.27 32.15
CA ARG A 124 6.78 -14.68 33.57
C ARG A 124 7.98 -14.06 34.25
N ILE A 125 9.13 -13.95 33.58
CA ILE A 125 10.32 -13.30 34.14
C ILE A 125 10.04 -11.81 34.36
N ILE A 126 9.32 -11.14 33.44
CA ILE A 126 8.91 -9.74 33.62
C ILE A 126 7.88 -9.62 34.77
N ASP A 127 6.94 -10.54 34.88
CA ASP A 127 5.93 -10.56 35.95
C ASP A 127 6.55 -10.88 37.32
N ASP A 128 7.53 -11.78 37.39
CA ASP A 128 8.29 -12.11 38.60
C ASP A 128 9.18 -10.94 39.03
N ILE A 129 9.90 -10.30 38.09
CA ILE A 129 10.68 -9.09 38.37
C ILE A 129 9.76 -7.94 38.84
N LYS A 130 8.55 -7.83 38.28
CA LYS A 130 7.56 -6.83 38.69
C LYS A 130 6.99 -7.13 40.07
N ASN A 131 6.69 -8.39 40.37
CA ASN A 131 6.24 -8.82 41.69
C ASN A 131 7.34 -8.68 42.75
N GLU A 132 8.61 -8.89 42.39
CA GLU A 132 9.77 -8.67 43.26
C GLU A 132 10.02 -7.17 43.50
N LEU A 133 9.86 -6.33 42.48
CA LEU A 133 9.91 -4.87 42.63
C LEU A 133 8.72 -4.32 43.45
N GLU A 134 7.54 -4.94 43.36
CA GLU A 134 6.38 -4.60 44.17
C GLU A 134 6.50 -5.13 45.61
N SER A 135 7.15 -6.27 45.85
CA SER A 135 7.40 -6.81 47.20
C SER A 135 8.52 -6.08 47.95
N ILE A 136 9.49 -5.50 47.24
CA ILE A 136 10.55 -4.65 47.82
C ILE A 136 10.02 -3.28 48.29
N LYS A 137 8.78 -2.90 47.94
CA LYS A 137 8.16 -1.63 48.33
C LYS A 137 6.91 -1.93 49.20
N PRO A 138 6.95 -1.89 50.56
CA PRO A 138 7.65 -0.90 51.39
C PRO A 138 8.18 -1.47 52.73
N GLU A 139 9.43 -1.96 52.78
CA GLU A 139 10.09 -2.20 54.08
C GLU A 139 11.09 -1.08 54.41
N LYS A 140 11.79 -0.56 53.39
CA LYS A 140 12.69 0.60 53.52
C LYS A 140 12.02 1.88 54.03
N ALA A 141 10.68 2.00 53.93
CA ALA A 141 9.95 3.14 54.44
C ALA A 141 9.84 3.14 55.98
N LYS A 142 9.80 1.96 56.62
CA LYS A 142 9.69 1.84 58.09
C LYS A 142 11.03 2.09 58.78
N GLU A 143 12.14 1.60 58.22
CA GLU A 143 13.48 1.86 58.76
C GLU A 143 13.85 3.35 58.69
N VAL A 144 13.59 4.01 57.56
CA VAL A 144 13.88 5.45 57.40
C VAL A 144 13.03 6.31 58.34
N GLN A 145 11.79 5.90 58.66
CA GLN A 145 10.96 6.59 59.66
C GLN A 145 11.45 6.36 61.09
N ASN A 146 11.93 5.16 61.42
CA ASN A 146 12.49 4.87 62.74
C ASN A 146 13.79 5.63 62.98
N ILE A 147 14.65 5.74 61.95
CA ILE A 147 15.88 6.54 62.01
C ILE A 147 15.54 8.04 62.16
N ARG A 148 14.55 8.57 61.43
CA ARG A 148 14.10 9.96 61.60
C ARG A 148 13.54 10.24 63.00
N ARG A 149 12.83 9.29 63.60
CA ARG A 149 12.33 9.43 64.97
C ARG A 149 13.48 9.46 65.99
N GLN A 150 14.44 8.56 65.87
CA GLN A 150 15.61 8.55 66.76
C GLN A 150 16.43 9.84 66.69
N ILE A 151 16.65 10.37 65.49
CA ILE A 151 17.36 11.64 65.31
C ILE A 151 16.59 12.80 65.97
N ASN A 152 15.27 12.85 65.80
CA ASN A 152 14.44 13.90 66.42
C ASN A 152 14.38 13.79 67.95
N ASP A 153 14.37 12.58 68.51
CA ASP A 153 14.40 12.37 69.96
C ASP A 153 15.73 12.81 70.56
N VAL A 154 16.87 12.53 69.90
CA VAL A 154 18.19 13.01 70.31
C VAL A 154 18.24 14.53 70.29
N ILE A 155 17.87 15.16 69.17
CA ILE A 155 17.86 16.63 69.04
C ILE A 155 16.95 17.28 70.10
N SER A 156 15.78 16.68 70.36
CA SER A 156 14.83 17.20 71.36
C SER A 156 15.35 17.05 72.79
N SER A 157 16.10 15.98 73.08
CA SER A 157 16.74 15.77 74.38
C SER A 157 17.92 16.73 74.62
N GLU A 158 18.62 17.09 73.56
CA GLU A 158 19.79 17.98 73.59
C GLU A 158 19.38 19.45 73.74
N ILE A 159 18.28 19.86 73.09
CA ILE A 159 17.67 21.20 73.27
C ILE A 159 17.05 21.39 74.66
N LYS A 160 16.64 20.31 75.34
CA LYS A 160 15.99 20.39 76.66
C LYS A 160 16.98 20.42 77.84
N ASN A 161 18.24 20.08 77.58
CA ASN A 161 19.32 19.99 78.58
C ASN A 161 20.40 21.08 78.42
N GLY A 162 20.24 22.00 77.47
CA GLY A 162 21.05 23.22 77.32
C GLY A 162 20.26 24.46 77.70
#